data_AF-A0A2Z6IMC6-F1
#
_entry.id   AF-A0A2Z6IMC6-F1
#
_cell.length_a   1.000
_cell.length_b   1.000
_cell.length_c   1.000
_cell.angle_alpha   90.00
_cell.angle_beta   90.00
_cell.angle_gamma   90.00
#
_symmetry.space_group_name_H-M   'P 1'
#
loop_
_entity.id
_entity.type
_entity.pdbx_description
1 polymer ?
#
loop_
_entity_poly.entity_id
_entity_poly.type
_entity_poly.pdbx_seq_one_letter_code
_entity_poly.pdbx_strand_id
1 'polypeptide(L)'
;MSMQKAEHSSAPIQPEKRTRMLVLVTLIFVLAGLIWAAWWFLRGQYWIETNDAYVSGNITPVDSQTAGTISRVLVENTEFVHAGQVMATLQAHRSRIALQQAAAHLAATVRQVRRDFAKVTALQQTVSAKNAELRKLNADFIRYKQSLPSGAVSAIRLEDTQNEIAAATAQVAAAQAALKGTQAIIAGTTLQTNPLVRQAAAQFEQADIQWQRRVVRAPVSGYVAERTAYPGLMVHPDQHLFSVVPLNDLWVVANVKETAMRHVRPGQNVQLTSYYYGGDVHYHGKVLGLLPGAGSAFSILPPENATGNYIHIVERVPVRIALPAAELAQHPLRPGLSMVAEIHWTRSQKHSVLKALTTTPIRGYQTHIYHGELRHARQRAAAIIRDNA
;
A
#
# COMPACT_ATOMS: atom_id res chain seq x y z
N MET A 1 -107.27 -34.93 44.18
CA MET A 1 -106.13 -34.84 45.12
C MET A 1 -105.21 -36.02 44.80
N SER A 2 -103.94 -35.91 44.44
CA SER A 2 -103.00 -34.79 44.47
C SER A 2 -101.75 -35.15 43.64
N MET A 3 -101.01 -34.11 43.26
CA MET A 3 -99.57 -34.05 42.97
C MET A 3 -99.01 -34.40 41.58
N GLN A 4 -98.60 -33.29 40.96
CA GLN A 4 -97.57 -32.99 39.97
C GLN A 4 -96.15 -33.47 40.35
N LYS A 5 -95.35 -33.99 39.40
CA LYS A 5 -93.98 -33.51 39.08
C LYS A 5 -93.43 -34.20 37.81
N ALA A 6 -92.71 -33.40 37.01
CA ALA A 6 -92.20 -33.68 35.68
C ALA A 6 -90.90 -34.52 35.63
N GLU A 7 -90.74 -35.17 34.47
CA GLU A 7 -89.55 -35.64 33.71
C GLU A 7 -88.17 -35.73 34.38
N HIS A 8 -87.44 -36.80 34.05
CA HIS A 8 -86.17 -36.72 33.31
C HIS A 8 -85.87 -38.07 32.62
N SER A 9 -85.71 -38.04 31.30
CA SER A 9 -85.22 -39.13 30.45
C SER A 9 -83.74 -38.89 30.15
N SER A 10 -82.90 -39.91 30.27
CA SER A 10 -81.52 -39.90 29.75
C SER A 10 -81.18 -41.25 29.10
N ALA A 11 -81.01 -41.20 27.79
CA ALA A 11 -80.66 -42.31 26.91
C ALA A 11 -79.17 -42.73 27.04
N PRO A 12 -78.82 -44.00 26.75
CA PRO A 12 -77.45 -44.49 26.84
C PRO A 12 -76.60 -44.04 25.63
N ILE A 13 -75.42 -43.46 25.88
CA ILE A 13 -74.51 -42.92 24.86
C ILE A 13 -73.49 -44.01 24.49
N GLN A 14 -73.48 -44.47 23.23
CA GLN A 14 -72.49 -45.42 22.72
C GLN A 14 -71.08 -44.79 22.60
N PRO A 15 -70.04 -45.31 23.29
CA PRO A 15 -68.77 -44.63 23.45
C PRO A 15 -67.62 -45.21 22.60
N GLU A 16 -67.87 -45.69 21.37
CA GLU A 16 -66.81 -46.39 20.60
C GLU A 16 -66.17 -45.60 19.45
N LYS A 17 -66.93 -44.86 18.62
CA LYS A 17 -66.36 -44.18 17.45
C LYS A 17 -65.65 -42.87 17.80
N ARG A 18 -66.20 -42.09 18.74
CA ARG A 18 -65.71 -40.74 19.08
C ARG A 18 -64.43 -40.79 19.91
N THR A 19 -64.32 -41.74 20.83
CA THR A 19 -63.11 -42.07 21.60
C THR A 19 -62.02 -42.67 20.73
N ARG A 20 -62.33 -43.60 19.80
CA ARG A 20 -61.34 -44.09 18.82
C ARG A 20 -60.80 -42.98 17.92
N MET A 21 -61.65 -42.06 17.47
CA MET A 21 -61.23 -40.90 16.67
C MET A 21 -60.41 -39.90 17.50
N LEU A 22 -60.78 -39.65 18.76
CA LEU A 22 -59.98 -38.84 19.68
C LEU A 22 -58.61 -39.47 19.93
N VAL A 23 -58.54 -40.78 20.20
CA VAL A 23 -57.28 -41.52 20.38
C VAL A 23 -56.41 -41.45 19.12
N LEU A 24 -57.01 -41.59 17.93
CA LEU A 24 -56.29 -41.47 16.65
C LEU A 24 -55.70 -40.06 16.47
N VAL A 25 -56.49 -39.02 16.74
CA VAL A 25 -56.04 -37.62 16.65
C VAL A 25 -54.94 -37.34 17.68
N THR A 26 -55.08 -37.80 18.91
CA THR A 26 -54.05 -37.69 19.95
C THR A 26 -52.78 -38.42 19.54
N LEU A 27 -52.88 -39.62 18.97
CA LEU A 27 -51.73 -40.38 18.47
C LEU A 27 -51.02 -39.65 17.33
N ILE A 28 -51.76 -39.04 16.40
CA ILE A 28 -51.21 -38.22 15.31
C ILE A 28 -50.48 -36.99 15.87
N PHE A 29 -51.06 -36.30 16.85
CA PHE A 29 -50.42 -35.15 17.50
C PHE A 29 -49.15 -35.53 18.26
N VAL A 30 -49.16 -36.66 18.98
CA VAL A 30 -47.98 -37.20 19.66
C VAL A 30 -46.90 -37.57 18.64
N LEU A 31 -47.28 -38.22 17.54
CA LEU A 31 -46.35 -38.60 16.48
C LEU A 31 -45.75 -37.36 15.78
N ALA A 32 -46.57 -36.35 15.46
CA ALA A 32 -46.11 -35.08 14.91
C ALA A 32 -45.16 -34.35 15.88
N GLY A 33 -45.49 -34.36 17.18
CA GLY A 33 -44.63 -33.81 18.23
C GLY A 33 -43.29 -34.55 18.36
N LEU A 34 -43.30 -35.88 18.26
CA LEU A 34 -42.08 -36.69 18.27
C LEU A 34 -41.22 -36.48 17.02
N ILE A 35 -41.84 -36.35 15.83
CA ILE A 35 -41.14 -36.03 14.59
C ILE A 35 -40.51 -34.63 14.68
N TRP A 36 -41.26 -33.64 15.18
CA TRP A 36 -40.75 -32.29 15.38
C TRP A 36 -39.61 -32.25 16.41
N ALA A 37 -39.77 -32.94 17.55
CA ALA A 37 -38.74 -33.04 18.57
C ALA A 37 -37.49 -33.75 18.04
N ALA A 38 -37.64 -34.85 17.30
CA ALA A 38 -36.52 -35.54 16.66
C ALA A 38 -35.81 -34.62 15.67
N TRP A 39 -36.54 -33.88 14.82
CA TRP A 39 -35.96 -32.92 13.89
C TRP A 39 -35.22 -31.77 14.61
N TRP A 40 -35.81 -31.23 15.67
CA TRP A 40 -35.19 -30.18 16.49
C TRP A 40 -33.90 -30.66 17.17
N PHE A 41 -33.93 -31.84 17.80
CA PHE A 41 -32.76 -32.41 18.46
C PHE A 41 -31.67 -32.84 17.46
N LEU A 42 -32.04 -33.30 16.26
CA LEU A 42 -31.06 -33.77 15.28
C LEU A 42 -30.46 -32.63 14.44
N ARG A 43 -31.20 -31.52 14.23
CA ARG A 43 -30.79 -30.47 13.29
C ARG A 43 -30.88 -29.05 13.83
N GLY A 44 -31.96 -28.70 14.53
CA GLY A 44 -32.24 -27.32 14.94
C GLY A 44 -31.25 -26.74 15.97
N GLN A 45 -30.76 -27.55 16.91
CA GLN A 45 -29.91 -27.05 18.00
C GLN A 45 -28.47 -26.64 17.60
N TYR A 46 -28.04 -26.94 16.37
CA TYR A 46 -26.64 -26.81 15.94
C TYR A 46 -26.36 -25.55 15.11
N TRP A 47 -27.31 -24.62 15.04
CA TRP A 47 -27.19 -23.39 14.26
C TRP A 47 -27.19 -22.16 15.16
N ILE A 48 -26.28 -21.24 14.88
CA ILE A 48 -26.26 -19.90 15.48
C ILE A 48 -26.60 -18.93 14.37
N GLU A 49 -27.78 -18.34 14.47
CA GLU A 49 -28.27 -17.34 13.52
C GLU A 49 -27.91 -15.93 14.00
N THR A 50 -27.46 -15.09 13.07
CA THR A 50 -27.39 -13.64 13.27
C THR A 50 -27.81 -12.93 11.99
N ASN A 51 -28.66 -11.93 12.15
CA ASN A 51 -29.04 -10.98 11.09
C ASN A 51 -28.15 -9.72 11.08
N ASP A 52 -27.22 -9.64 12.02
CA ASP A 52 -26.21 -8.58 12.10
C ASP A 52 -24.95 -9.06 11.36
N ALA A 53 -25.08 -9.20 10.04
CA ALA A 53 -23.99 -9.60 9.17
C ALA A 53 -23.94 -8.75 7.91
N TYR A 54 -22.74 -8.32 7.53
CA TYR A 54 -22.53 -7.40 6.41
C TYR A 54 -21.43 -7.90 5.49
N VAL A 55 -21.67 -7.76 4.18
CA VAL A 55 -20.65 -7.94 3.15
C VAL A 55 -19.59 -6.86 3.33
N SER A 56 -18.34 -7.28 3.35
CA SER A 56 -17.17 -6.42 3.48
C SER A 56 -16.15 -6.82 2.42
N GLY A 57 -15.29 -5.87 2.06
CA GLY A 57 -14.33 -6.01 0.98
C GLY A 57 -13.25 -4.95 1.11
N ASN A 58 -12.17 -5.13 0.36
CA ASN A 58 -11.10 -4.14 0.31
C ASN A 58 -11.54 -2.94 -0.55
N ILE A 59 -11.77 -1.79 0.08
CA ILE A 59 -11.97 -0.52 -0.62
C ILE A 59 -10.58 0.11 -0.77
N THR A 60 -10.07 0.14 -2.00
CA THR A 60 -8.72 0.63 -2.27
C THR A 60 -8.78 2.10 -2.67
N PRO A 61 -8.33 3.04 -1.82
CA PRO A 61 -8.26 4.44 -2.20
C PRO A 61 -7.16 4.66 -3.25
N VAL A 62 -7.44 5.56 -4.18
CA VAL A 62 -6.50 6.02 -5.20
C VAL A 62 -6.33 7.52 -5.01
N ASP A 63 -5.19 7.86 -4.42
CA ASP A 63 -4.87 9.23 -4.03
C ASP A 63 -3.84 9.85 -4.97
N SER A 64 -3.87 11.17 -5.10
CA SER A 64 -2.89 11.90 -5.90
C SER A 64 -1.50 11.81 -5.28
N GLN A 65 -0.50 11.47 -6.10
CA GLN A 65 0.89 11.39 -5.65
C GLN A 65 1.70 12.67 -5.96
N THR A 66 1.12 13.61 -6.69
CA THR A 66 1.77 14.87 -7.06
C THR A 66 0.74 15.99 -7.19
N ALA A 67 1.18 17.23 -7.00
CA ALA A 67 0.31 18.38 -7.18
C ALA A 67 0.08 18.66 -8.67
N GLY A 68 -1.13 19.09 -9.03
CA GLY A 68 -1.45 19.51 -10.39
C GLY A 68 -2.94 19.68 -10.63
N THR A 69 -3.29 20.22 -11.79
CA THR A 69 -4.69 20.35 -12.20
C THR A 69 -5.11 19.12 -13.00
N ILE A 70 -6.25 18.52 -12.70
CA ILE A 70 -6.79 17.40 -13.47
C ILE A 70 -7.12 17.88 -14.88
N SER A 71 -6.46 17.31 -15.88
CA SER A 71 -6.67 17.63 -17.30
C SER A 71 -7.77 16.78 -17.93
N ARG A 72 -7.80 15.48 -17.59
CA ARG A 72 -8.77 14.51 -18.10
C ARG A 72 -9.07 13.49 -17.02
N VAL A 73 -10.33 13.09 -16.97
CA VAL A 73 -10.81 11.95 -16.19
C VAL A 73 -11.31 10.93 -17.21
N LEU A 74 -10.85 9.69 -17.07
CA LEU A 74 -10.96 8.64 -18.08
C LEU A 74 -11.82 7.47 -17.63
N VAL A 75 -12.35 7.54 -16.40
CA VAL A 75 -13.17 6.50 -15.78
C VAL A 75 -14.32 7.14 -15.02
N GLU A 76 -15.46 6.47 -14.96
CA GLU A 76 -16.65 6.91 -14.24
C GLU A 76 -17.03 5.96 -13.09
N ASN A 77 -17.86 6.43 -12.16
CA ASN A 77 -18.47 5.56 -11.15
C ASN A 77 -19.15 4.36 -11.80
N THR A 78 -19.09 3.20 -11.14
CA THR A 78 -19.60 1.89 -11.59
C THR A 78 -18.86 1.24 -12.76
N GLU A 79 -17.84 1.89 -13.32
CA GLU A 79 -17.02 1.32 -14.38
C GLU A 79 -16.01 0.30 -13.82
N PHE A 80 -15.77 -0.79 -14.56
CA PHE A 80 -14.73 -1.75 -14.24
C PHE A 80 -13.39 -1.30 -14.81
N VAL A 81 -12.36 -1.28 -13.97
CA VAL A 81 -10.99 -0.92 -14.35
C VAL A 81 -10.04 -2.09 -14.11
N HIS A 82 -9.05 -2.22 -14.99
CA HIS A 82 -7.95 -3.16 -14.81
C HIS A 82 -6.80 -2.52 -14.05
N ALA A 83 -6.04 -3.32 -13.28
CA ALA A 83 -4.81 -2.87 -12.63
C ALA A 83 -3.85 -2.23 -13.67
N GLY A 84 -3.36 -1.02 -13.38
CA GLY A 84 -2.50 -0.23 -14.26
C GLY A 84 -3.23 0.64 -15.29
N GLN A 85 -4.54 0.49 -15.46
CA GLN A 85 -5.36 1.34 -16.33
C GLN A 85 -5.30 2.80 -15.87
N VAL A 86 -5.23 3.73 -16.83
CA VAL A 86 -5.19 5.15 -16.54
C VAL A 86 -6.59 5.63 -16.17
N MET A 87 -6.73 6.23 -14.98
CA MET A 87 -7.99 6.74 -14.45
C MET A 87 -8.11 8.26 -14.64
N ALA A 88 -7.02 8.99 -14.44
CA ALA A 88 -6.96 10.43 -14.67
C ALA A 88 -5.56 10.87 -15.10
N THR A 89 -5.48 12.02 -15.76
CA THR A 89 -4.21 12.66 -16.07
C THR A 89 -4.15 14.08 -15.52
N LEU A 90 -3.07 14.41 -14.83
CA LEU A 90 -2.77 15.76 -14.37
C LEU A 90 -2.06 16.56 -15.47
N GLN A 91 -2.31 17.86 -15.49
CA GLN A 91 -1.64 18.81 -16.38
C GLN A 91 -0.15 18.86 -16.04
N ALA A 92 0.66 18.80 -17.09
CA ALA A 92 2.05 18.38 -16.95
C ALA A 92 3.07 19.52 -17.08
N HIS A 93 2.68 20.78 -17.30
CA HIS A 93 3.65 21.83 -17.62
C HIS A 93 4.68 22.06 -16.50
N ARG A 94 4.25 22.14 -15.24
CA ARG A 94 5.16 22.37 -14.10
C ARG A 94 6.16 21.22 -13.93
N SER A 95 5.68 19.97 -13.92
CA SER A 95 6.55 18.80 -13.81
C SER A 95 7.45 18.62 -15.03
N ARG A 96 6.98 18.97 -16.23
CA ARG A 96 7.82 18.99 -17.45
C ARG A 96 8.97 19.97 -17.33
N ILE A 97 8.68 21.19 -16.92
CA ILE A 97 9.69 22.25 -16.78
C ILE A 97 10.68 21.86 -15.69
N ALA A 98 10.21 21.36 -14.54
CA ALA A 98 11.08 20.87 -13.46
C ALA A 98 12.00 19.73 -13.94
N LEU A 99 11.47 18.78 -14.71
CA LEU A 99 12.27 17.70 -15.31
C LEU A 99 13.33 18.26 -16.28
N GLN A 100 12.97 19.22 -17.13
CA GLN A 100 13.90 19.87 -18.06
C GLN A 100 15.00 20.65 -17.32
N GLN A 101 14.64 21.38 -16.26
CA GLN A 101 15.59 22.11 -15.41
C GLN A 101 16.55 21.15 -14.71
N ALA A 102 16.05 20.07 -14.14
CA ALA A 102 16.88 19.06 -13.48
C ALA A 102 17.81 18.35 -14.48
N ALA A 103 17.33 18.08 -15.71
CA ALA A 103 18.17 17.52 -16.78
C ALA A 103 19.30 18.48 -17.18
N ALA A 104 18.97 19.77 -17.37
CA ALA A 104 19.96 20.80 -17.69
C ALA A 104 20.97 21.00 -16.56
N HIS A 105 20.51 20.97 -15.31
CA HIS A 105 21.37 21.06 -14.13
C HIS A 105 22.34 19.86 -14.06
N LEU A 106 21.85 18.63 -14.23
CA LEU A 106 22.70 17.44 -14.28
C LEU A 106 23.75 17.55 -15.39
N ALA A 107 23.35 17.92 -16.60
CA ALA A 107 24.29 18.10 -17.71
C ALA A 107 25.35 19.19 -17.43
N ALA A 108 24.95 20.31 -16.83
CA ALA A 108 25.87 21.38 -16.44
C ALA A 108 26.87 20.91 -15.37
N THR A 109 26.40 20.16 -14.37
CA THR A 109 27.22 19.61 -13.28
C THR A 109 28.22 18.58 -13.80
N VAL A 110 27.81 17.69 -14.70
CA VAL A 110 28.72 16.72 -15.35
C VAL A 110 29.83 17.46 -16.10
N ARG A 111 29.47 18.46 -16.92
CA ARG A 111 30.46 19.28 -17.64
C ARG A 111 31.37 20.07 -16.71
N GLN A 112 30.86 20.53 -15.55
CA GLN A 112 31.67 21.19 -14.54
C GLN A 112 32.71 20.24 -13.95
N VAL A 113 32.30 19.07 -13.48
CA VAL A 113 33.22 18.07 -12.93
C VAL A 113 34.25 17.65 -13.99
N ARG A 114 33.86 17.51 -15.25
CA ARG A 114 34.79 17.25 -16.37
C ARG A 114 35.85 18.34 -16.52
N ARG A 115 35.46 19.62 -16.38
CA ARG A 115 36.42 20.74 -16.37
C ARG A 115 37.38 20.65 -15.19
N ASP A 116 36.92 20.21 -14.02
CA ASP A 116 37.78 20.06 -12.84
C ASP A 116 38.83 18.96 -13.05
N PHE A 117 38.46 17.82 -13.64
CA PHE A 117 39.41 16.77 -14.07
C PHE A 117 40.44 17.30 -15.08
N ALA A 118 39.99 18.03 -16.10
CA ALA A 118 40.89 18.65 -17.09
C ALA A 118 41.82 19.69 -16.46
N LYS A 119 41.34 20.46 -15.48
CA LYS A 119 42.11 21.46 -14.74
C LYS A 119 43.22 20.82 -13.91
N VAL A 120 42.98 19.67 -13.29
CA VAL A 120 44.05 18.91 -12.61
C VAL A 120 45.15 18.50 -13.58
N THR A 121 44.78 18.02 -14.77
CA THR A 121 45.76 17.68 -15.82
C THR A 121 46.57 18.90 -16.25
N ALA A 122 45.92 20.04 -16.47
CA ALA A 122 46.60 21.29 -16.82
C ALA A 122 47.56 21.76 -15.71
N LEU A 123 47.14 21.73 -14.44
CA LEU A 123 47.97 22.11 -13.30
C LEU A 123 49.16 21.16 -13.11
N GLN A 124 49.01 19.86 -13.40
CA GLN A 124 50.13 18.92 -13.42
C GLN A 124 51.18 19.33 -14.46
N GLN A 125 50.76 19.75 -15.66
CA GLN A 125 51.69 20.25 -16.68
C GLN A 125 52.36 21.56 -16.24
N THR A 126 51.62 22.47 -15.60
CA THR A 126 52.20 23.71 -15.03
C THR A 126 53.27 23.40 -13.98
N VAL A 127 53.02 22.45 -13.08
CA VAL A 127 54.02 22.02 -12.09
C VAL A 127 55.24 21.40 -12.78
N SER A 128 55.04 20.58 -13.82
CA SER A 128 56.13 20.00 -14.61
C SER A 128 57.00 21.07 -15.29
N ALA A 129 56.36 22.07 -15.91
CA ALA A 129 57.05 23.19 -16.55
C ALA A 129 57.86 24.01 -15.53
N LYS A 130 57.29 24.33 -14.37
CA LYS A 130 57.99 25.05 -13.30
C LYS A 130 59.14 24.26 -12.69
N ASN A 131 59.00 22.95 -12.57
CA ASN A 131 60.11 22.07 -12.18
C ASN A 131 61.22 22.01 -13.24
N ALA A 132 60.89 22.06 -14.53
CA ALA A 132 61.89 22.11 -15.60
C ALA A 132 62.68 23.43 -15.59
N GLU A 133 61.99 24.56 -15.38
CA GLU A 133 62.59 25.89 -15.19
C GLU A 133 63.54 25.91 -14.00
N LEU A 134 63.10 25.41 -12.84
CA LEU A 134 63.94 25.28 -11.65
C LEU A 134 65.16 24.37 -11.88
N ARG A 135 65.01 23.25 -12.60
CA ARG A 135 66.14 22.36 -12.94
C ARG A 135 67.17 23.06 -13.83
N LYS A 136 66.72 23.85 -14.81
CA LYS A 136 67.60 24.64 -15.67
C LYS A 136 68.41 25.65 -14.83
N LEU A 137 67.75 26.41 -13.96
CA LEU A 137 68.41 27.39 -13.09
C LEU A 137 69.42 26.76 -12.15
N ASN A 138 69.11 25.60 -11.57
CA ASN A 138 70.06 24.85 -10.74
C ASN A 138 71.29 24.37 -11.55
N ALA A 139 71.08 23.88 -12.77
CA ALA A 139 72.18 23.47 -13.65
C ALA A 139 73.05 24.67 -14.07
N ASP A 140 72.43 25.82 -14.36
CA ASP A 140 73.12 27.06 -14.69
C ASP A 140 73.93 27.58 -13.50
N PHE A 141 73.38 27.52 -12.27
CA PHE A 141 74.09 27.89 -11.04
C PHE A 141 75.33 27.02 -10.81
N ILE A 142 75.22 25.69 -10.98
CA ILE A 142 76.37 24.78 -10.87
C ILE A 142 77.44 25.13 -11.91
N ARG A 143 77.03 25.37 -13.16
CA ARG A 143 77.94 25.76 -14.24
C ARG A 143 78.65 27.08 -13.94
N TYR A 144 77.92 28.11 -13.51
CA TYR A 144 78.50 29.41 -13.15
C TYR A 144 79.45 29.33 -11.96
N LYS A 145 79.11 28.52 -10.94
CA LYS A 145 79.99 28.28 -9.79
C LYS A 145 81.31 27.62 -10.20
N GLN A 146 81.29 26.68 -11.13
CA GLN A 146 82.50 26.03 -11.67
C GLN A 146 83.35 26.97 -12.53
N SER A 147 82.73 27.93 -13.22
CA SER A 147 83.42 28.90 -14.08
C SER A 147 83.98 30.12 -13.34
N LEU A 148 83.60 30.35 -12.08
CA LEU A 148 84.04 31.52 -11.28
C LEU A 148 85.58 31.65 -11.15
N PRO A 149 86.35 30.58 -10.88
CA PRO A 149 87.81 30.69 -10.75
C PRO A 149 88.52 31.08 -12.05
N SER A 150 87.92 30.77 -13.20
CA SER A 150 88.45 31.11 -14.53
C SER A 150 88.17 32.55 -14.96
N GLY A 151 87.44 33.33 -14.15
CA GLY A 151 87.02 34.70 -14.47
C GLY A 151 85.94 34.81 -15.55
N ALA A 152 85.44 33.70 -16.10
CA ALA A 152 84.46 33.68 -17.18
C ALA A 152 83.04 34.13 -16.78
N VAL A 153 82.75 34.25 -15.47
CA VAL A 153 81.46 34.70 -14.94
C VAL A 153 81.68 35.61 -13.72
N SER A 154 80.89 36.68 -13.58
CA SER A 154 80.92 37.61 -12.43
C SER A 154 80.28 37.02 -11.17
N ALA A 155 80.79 37.40 -9.98
CA ALA A 155 80.20 37.02 -8.69
C ALA A 155 78.74 37.49 -8.54
N ILE A 156 78.40 38.66 -9.10
CA ILE A 156 77.03 39.22 -9.11
C ILE A 156 76.07 38.26 -9.84
N ARG A 157 76.52 37.68 -10.97
CA ARG A 157 75.69 36.75 -11.74
C ARG A 157 75.34 35.48 -10.96
N LEU A 158 76.25 35.03 -10.08
CA LEU A 158 76.00 33.88 -9.21
C LEU A 158 74.94 34.20 -8.14
N GLU A 159 75.03 35.38 -7.53
CA GLU A 159 74.05 35.87 -6.56
C GLU A 159 72.66 36.08 -7.20
N ASP A 160 72.60 36.69 -8.38
CA ASP A 160 71.35 36.85 -9.14
C ASP A 160 70.71 35.48 -9.44
N THR A 161 71.50 34.50 -9.88
CA THR A 161 71.00 33.15 -10.17
C THR A 161 70.48 32.46 -8.89
N GLN A 162 71.10 32.73 -7.73
CA GLN A 162 70.61 32.21 -6.44
C GLN A 162 69.25 32.80 -6.07
N ASN A 163 69.05 34.10 -6.30
CA ASN A 163 67.77 34.78 -6.10
C ASN A 163 66.69 34.26 -7.09
N GLU A 164 67.07 34.03 -8.36
CA GLU A 164 66.21 33.40 -9.38
C GLU A 164 65.78 31.98 -8.95
N ILE A 165 66.68 31.17 -8.39
CA ILE A 165 66.36 29.84 -7.84
C ILE A 165 65.36 29.95 -6.68
N ALA A 166 65.57 30.87 -5.75
CA ALA A 166 64.65 31.08 -4.62
C ALA A 166 63.24 31.46 -5.13
N ALA A 167 63.16 32.37 -6.10
CA ALA A 167 61.90 32.76 -6.74
C ALA A 167 61.23 31.58 -7.48
N ALA A 168 61.99 30.82 -8.27
CA ALA A 168 61.47 29.65 -8.99
C ALA A 168 60.99 28.54 -8.03
N THR A 169 61.67 28.35 -6.91
CA THR A 169 61.27 27.40 -5.85
C THR A 169 59.92 27.81 -5.25
N ALA A 170 59.73 29.09 -4.94
CA ALA A 170 58.45 29.62 -4.48
C ALA A 170 57.33 29.44 -5.53
N GLN A 171 57.63 29.64 -6.82
CA GLN A 171 56.66 29.41 -7.90
C GLN A 171 56.26 27.93 -8.03
N VAL A 172 57.21 26.99 -7.88
CA VAL A 172 56.91 25.55 -7.85
C VAL A 172 56.00 25.23 -6.66
N ALA A 173 56.33 25.73 -5.46
CA ALA A 173 55.51 25.51 -4.27
C ALA A 173 54.08 26.04 -4.44
N ALA A 174 53.93 27.24 -5.02
CA ALA A 174 52.62 27.82 -5.33
C ALA A 174 51.83 26.98 -6.35
N ALA A 175 52.48 26.52 -7.42
CA ALA A 175 51.85 25.66 -8.42
C ALA A 175 51.43 24.30 -7.83
N GLN A 176 52.25 23.71 -6.96
CA GLN A 176 51.92 22.46 -6.26
C GLN A 176 50.74 22.64 -5.29
N ALA A 177 50.69 23.76 -4.56
CA ALA A 177 49.57 24.07 -3.68
C ALA A 177 48.26 24.21 -4.47
N ALA A 178 48.29 24.91 -5.61
CA ALA A 178 47.13 25.03 -6.51
C ALA A 178 46.66 23.67 -7.07
N LEU A 179 47.60 22.80 -7.44
CA LEU A 179 47.32 21.43 -7.88
C LEU A 179 46.65 20.61 -6.77
N LYS A 180 47.24 20.58 -5.56
CA LYS A 180 46.68 19.85 -4.41
C LYS A 180 45.27 20.32 -4.05
N GLY A 181 45.03 21.65 -4.08
CA GLY A 181 43.72 22.22 -3.82
C GLY A 181 42.66 21.77 -4.83
N THR A 182 42.99 21.72 -6.13
CA THR A 182 42.04 21.25 -7.16
C THR A 182 41.87 19.72 -7.11
N GLN A 183 42.93 18.97 -6.85
CA GLN A 183 42.87 17.52 -6.71
C GLN A 183 41.96 17.08 -5.57
N ALA A 184 41.92 17.82 -4.46
CA ALA A 184 41.05 17.51 -3.32
C ALA A 184 39.55 17.50 -3.69
N ILE A 185 39.13 18.27 -4.70
CA ILE A 185 37.72 18.33 -5.17
C ILE A 185 37.30 17.04 -5.88
N ILE A 186 38.24 16.39 -6.57
CA ILE A 186 37.97 15.21 -7.41
C ILE A 186 38.55 13.90 -6.84
N ALA A 187 39.29 13.98 -5.74
CA ALA A 187 40.05 12.86 -5.18
C ALA A 187 39.16 11.64 -4.91
N GLY A 188 39.58 10.47 -5.39
CA GLY A 188 38.85 9.21 -5.19
C GLY A 188 37.52 9.11 -5.93
N THR A 189 37.23 10.03 -6.86
CA THR A 189 35.98 10.03 -7.64
C THR A 189 36.24 9.85 -9.12
N THR A 190 35.23 9.33 -9.81
CA THR A 190 35.08 9.37 -11.26
C THR A 190 33.97 10.37 -11.59
N LEU A 191 33.79 10.72 -12.86
CA LEU A 191 32.64 11.54 -13.30
C LEU A 191 31.30 11.00 -12.77
N GLN A 192 31.11 9.69 -12.75
CA GLN A 192 29.85 9.06 -12.32
C GLN A 192 29.73 8.95 -10.79
N THR A 193 30.85 8.77 -10.08
CA THR A 193 30.85 8.60 -8.62
C THR A 193 31.03 9.91 -7.85
N ASN A 194 31.31 11.01 -8.56
CA ASN A 194 31.46 12.33 -7.95
C ASN A 194 30.18 12.75 -7.18
N PRO A 195 30.30 13.21 -5.92
CA PRO A 195 29.15 13.61 -5.10
C PRO A 195 28.22 14.64 -5.76
N LEU A 196 28.77 15.63 -6.47
CA LEU A 196 27.97 16.67 -7.14
C LEU A 196 27.13 16.06 -8.27
N VAL A 197 27.71 15.16 -9.06
CA VAL A 197 26.99 14.46 -10.14
C VAL A 197 25.93 13.54 -9.56
N ARG A 198 26.22 12.79 -8.48
CA ARG A 198 25.23 11.94 -7.82
C ARG A 198 24.07 12.73 -7.22
N GLN A 199 24.34 13.90 -6.63
CA GLN A 199 23.31 14.79 -6.12
C GLN A 199 22.41 15.33 -7.25
N ALA A 200 23.01 15.83 -8.33
CA ALA A 200 22.25 16.31 -9.48
C ALA A 200 21.47 15.17 -10.17
N ALA A 201 22.01 13.95 -10.19
CA ALA A 201 21.32 12.77 -10.71
C ALA A 201 20.11 12.42 -9.85
N ALA A 202 20.23 12.44 -8.53
CA ALA A 202 19.11 12.22 -7.61
C ALA A 202 17.99 13.27 -7.78
N GLN A 203 18.35 14.54 -7.99
CA GLN A 203 17.38 15.61 -8.29
C GLN A 203 16.66 15.38 -9.61
N PHE A 204 17.38 14.95 -10.65
CA PHE A 204 16.76 14.53 -11.92
C PHE A 204 15.84 13.32 -11.73
N GLU A 205 16.27 12.31 -10.98
CA GLU A 205 15.47 11.12 -10.71
C GLU A 205 14.15 11.46 -10.02
N GLN A 206 14.19 12.36 -9.03
CA GLN A 206 13.00 12.85 -8.34
C GLN A 206 12.05 13.60 -9.29
N ALA A 207 12.58 14.49 -10.12
CA ALA A 207 11.77 15.22 -11.10
C ALA A 207 11.15 14.29 -12.16
N ASP A 208 11.86 13.24 -12.57
CA ASP A 208 11.36 12.24 -13.52
C ASP A 208 10.23 11.41 -12.92
N ILE A 209 10.37 10.97 -11.66
CA ILE A 209 9.30 10.25 -10.94
C ILE A 209 8.05 11.13 -10.80
N GLN A 210 8.21 12.42 -10.43
CA GLN A 210 7.07 13.35 -10.35
C GLN A 210 6.40 13.54 -11.72
N TRP A 211 7.18 13.60 -12.80
CA TRP A 211 6.65 13.64 -14.16
C TRP A 211 5.85 12.38 -14.53
N GLN A 212 6.33 11.20 -14.14
CA GLN A 212 5.63 9.93 -14.37
C GLN A 212 4.30 9.86 -13.59
N ARG A 213 4.31 10.29 -12.32
CA ARG A 213 3.16 10.25 -11.39
C ARG A 213 2.02 11.23 -11.70
N ARG A 214 2.14 12.03 -12.76
CA ARG A 214 1.01 12.81 -13.30
C ARG A 214 -0.13 11.92 -13.82
N VAL A 215 0.17 10.66 -14.14
CA VAL A 215 -0.77 9.68 -14.66
C VAL A 215 -1.27 8.86 -13.49
N VAL A 216 -2.52 9.10 -13.07
CA VAL A 216 -3.16 8.35 -11.99
C VAL A 216 -3.65 7.02 -12.56
N ARG A 217 -3.21 5.91 -11.97
CA ARG A 217 -3.51 4.56 -12.44
C ARG A 217 -4.22 3.76 -11.35
N ALA A 218 -5.06 2.82 -11.77
CA ALA A 218 -5.70 1.88 -10.85
C ALA A 218 -4.66 0.94 -10.22
N PRO A 219 -4.53 0.86 -8.88
CA PRO A 219 -3.56 -0.03 -8.23
C PRO A 219 -3.97 -1.50 -8.29
N VAL A 220 -5.27 -1.77 -8.38
CA VAL A 220 -5.88 -3.11 -8.45
C VAL A 220 -7.00 -3.11 -9.49
N SER A 221 -7.38 -4.29 -9.99
CA SER A 221 -8.56 -4.42 -10.85
C SER A 221 -9.83 -4.45 -10.01
N GLY A 222 -10.87 -3.74 -10.42
CA GLY A 222 -12.13 -3.65 -9.67
C GLY A 222 -13.07 -2.60 -10.25
N TYR A 223 -14.16 -2.33 -9.54
CA TYR A 223 -15.13 -1.32 -9.93
C TYR A 223 -14.83 0.01 -9.24
N VAL A 224 -14.98 1.13 -9.95
CA VAL A 224 -14.91 2.47 -9.36
C VAL A 224 -16.17 2.69 -8.53
N ALA A 225 -16.03 2.69 -7.21
CA ALA A 225 -17.13 2.93 -6.28
C ALA A 225 -17.41 4.42 -6.08
N GLU A 226 -16.36 5.23 -6.08
CA GLU A 226 -16.44 6.67 -5.89
C GLU A 226 -15.40 7.39 -6.73
N ARG A 227 -15.79 8.53 -7.29
CA ARG A 227 -14.96 9.46 -8.06
C ARG A 227 -15.17 10.86 -7.52
N THR A 228 -14.10 11.44 -6.98
CA THR A 228 -14.04 12.84 -6.55
C THR A 228 -13.21 13.69 -7.50
N ALA A 229 -12.56 13.07 -8.49
CA ALA A 229 -11.76 13.73 -9.52
C ALA A 229 -12.64 14.37 -10.60
N TYR A 230 -12.47 15.68 -10.84
CA TYR A 230 -13.14 16.43 -11.92
C TYR A 230 -12.13 17.19 -12.79
N PRO A 231 -12.34 17.30 -14.13
CA PRO A 231 -11.53 18.18 -14.96
C PRO A 231 -11.50 19.61 -14.42
N GLY A 232 -10.32 20.24 -14.41
CA GLY A 232 -10.11 21.58 -13.87
C GLY A 232 -9.87 21.64 -12.36
N LEU A 233 -10.09 20.56 -11.61
CA LEU A 233 -9.80 20.50 -10.18
C LEU A 233 -8.28 20.56 -9.94
N MET A 234 -7.84 21.49 -9.10
CA MET A 234 -6.48 21.50 -8.57
C MET A 234 -6.38 20.48 -7.44
N VAL A 235 -5.37 19.61 -7.51
CA VAL A 235 -5.13 18.59 -6.48
C VAL A 235 -3.76 18.72 -5.86
N HIS A 236 -3.66 18.27 -4.62
CA HIS A 236 -2.43 18.19 -3.83
C HIS A 236 -2.04 16.72 -3.58
N PRO A 237 -0.78 16.44 -3.19
CA PRO A 237 -0.41 15.10 -2.73
C PRO A 237 -1.33 14.62 -1.60
N ASP A 238 -1.58 13.31 -1.57
CA ASP A 238 -2.43 12.61 -0.59
C ASP A 238 -3.92 12.98 -0.65
N GLN A 239 -4.35 13.71 -1.69
CA GLN A 239 -5.77 13.98 -1.93
C GLN A 239 -6.45 12.78 -2.58
N HIS A 240 -7.53 12.32 -1.97
CA HIS A 240 -8.36 11.23 -2.48
C HIS A 240 -9.06 11.57 -3.80
N LEU A 241 -8.92 10.70 -4.81
CA LEU A 241 -9.48 10.91 -6.15
C LEU A 241 -10.50 9.83 -6.57
N PHE A 242 -10.23 8.57 -6.22
CA PHE A 242 -11.10 7.45 -6.56
C PHE A 242 -11.06 6.38 -5.49
N SER A 243 -12.13 5.60 -5.36
CA SER A 243 -12.17 4.35 -4.62
C SER A 243 -12.42 3.18 -5.56
N VAL A 244 -11.52 2.20 -5.57
CA VAL A 244 -11.63 0.98 -6.41
C VAL A 244 -11.94 -0.23 -5.53
N VAL A 245 -12.97 -0.99 -5.89
CA VAL A 245 -13.46 -2.15 -5.12
C VAL A 245 -13.37 -3.42 -5.97
N PRO A 246 -12.47 -4.36 -5.63
CA PRO A 246 -12.43 -5.69 -6.23
C PRO A 246 -13.59 -6.55 -5.69
N LEU A 247 -14.59 -6.86 -6.53
CA LEU A 247 -15.76 -7.67 -6.11
C LEU A 247 -15.48 -9.19 -6.06
N ASN A 248 -14.30 -9.62 -6.49
CA ASN A 248 -13.88 -11.02 -6.48
C ASN A 248 -13.25 -11.47 -5.15
N ASP A 249 -12.99 -10.54 -4.22
CA ASP A 249 -12.41 -10.81 -2.90
C ASP A 249 -13.24 -10.13 -1.81
N LEU A 250 -14.43 -10.69 -1.59
CA LEU A 250 -15.38 -10.25 -0.57
C LEU A 250 -15.48 -11.28 0.56
N TRP A 251 -15.81 -10.80 1.75
CA TRP A 251 -16.08 -11.63 2.92
C TRP A 251 -17.29 -11.09 3.68
N VAL A 252 -17.83 -11.88 4.60
CA VAL A 252 -18.87 -11.41 5.52
C VAL A 252 -18.28 -11.20 6.90
N VAL A 253 -18.68 -10.10 7.54
CA VAL A 253 -18.46 -9.88 8.96
C VAL A 253 -19.80 -10.07 9.66
N ALA A 254 -19.93 -11.15 10.42
CA ALA A 254 -21.13 -11.47 11.19
C ALA A 254 -20.88 -11.16 12.67
N ASN A 255 -21.64 -10.23 13.21
CA ASN A 255 -21.58 -9.83 14.61
C ASN A 255 -22.45 -10.81 15.42
N VAL A 256 -21.78 -11.74 16.12
CA VAL A 256 -22.45 -12.79 16.90
C VAL A 256 -22.52 -12.36 18.36
N LYS A 257 -23.69 -12.57 18.99
CA LYS A 257 -23.89 -12.26 20.42
C LYS A 257 -22.90 -13.03 21.28
N GLU A 258 -22.34 -12.37 22.29
CA GLU A 258 -21.38 -12.95 23.25
C GLU A 258 -21.88 -14.28 23.83
N THR A 259 -23.17 -14.36 24.14
CA THR A 259 -23.81 -15.57 24.70
C THR A 259 -23.72 -16.80 23.80
N ALA A 260 -23.60 -16.63 22.47
CA ALA A 260 -23.45 -17.71 21.50
C ALA A 260 -21.98 -18.04 21.17
N MET A 261 -21.03 -17.18 21.57
CA MET A 261 -19.61 -17.31 21.21
C MET A 261 -18.93 -18.56 21.78
N ARG A 262 -19.50 -19.17 22.84
CA ARG A 262 -19.02 -20.44 23.42
C ARG A 262 -18.79 -21.52 22.36
N HIS A 263 -19.61 -21.52 21.31
CA HIS A 263 -19.67 -22.57 20.29
C HIS A 263 -18.99 -22.19 18.96
N VAL A 264 -18.69 -20.91 18.73
CA VAL A 264 -18.11 -20.44 17.46
C VAL A 264 -16.61 -20.74 17.41
N ARG A 265 -16.15 -21.39 16.34
CA ARG A 265 -14.74 -21.74 16.12
C ARG A 265 -14.34 -21.52 14.66
N PRO A 266 -13.09 -21.12 14.38
CA PRO A 266 -12.54 -21.15 13.04
C PRO A 266 -12.74 -22.52 12.38
N GLY A 267 -13.15 -22.52 11.12
CA GLY A 267 -13.35 -23.71 10.30
C GLY A 267 -14.78 -24.22 10.21
N GLN A 268 -15.71 -23.66 10.97
CA GLN A 268 -17.14 -24.01 10.90
C GLN A 268 -17.77 -23.54 9.58
N ASN A 269 -18.71 -24.35 9.07
CA ASN A 269 -19.48 -24.01 7.88
C ASN A 269 -20.54 -22.98 8.24
N VAL A 270 -20.80 -22.05 7.32
CA VAL A 270 -21.82 -21.01 7.47
C VAL A 270 -22.70 -21.01 6.24
N GLN A 271 -24.01 -20.98 6.44
CA GLN A 271 -24.95 -20.62 5.38
C GLN A 271 -25.25 -19.13 5.47
N LEU A 272 -25.04 -18.42 4.37
CA LEU A 272 -25.23 -16.98 4.28
C LEU A 272 -26.32 -16.68 3.28
N THR A 273 -27.37 -15.98 3.70
CA THR A 273 -28.50 -15.64 2.84
C THR A 273 -28.51 -14.14 2.55
N SER A 274 -28.62 -13.77 1.27
CA SER A 274 -28.67 -12.37 0.85
C SER A 274 -30.09 -11.94 0.49
N TYR A 275 -30.60 -10.89 1.15
CA TYR A 275 -31.85 -10.25 0.76
C TYR A 275 -31.75 -9.46 -0.54
N TYR A 276 -30.52 -9.13 -0.98
CA TYR A 276 -30.30 -8.45 -2.26
C TYR A 276 -30.85 -9.25 -3.46
N TYR A 277 -30.91 -10.58 -3.32
CA TYR A 277 -31.47 -11.50 -4.31
C TYR A 277 -32.82 -12.11 -3.86
N GLY A 278 -33.61 -11.38 -3.07
CA GLY A 278 -34.94 -11.84 -2.64
C GLY A 278 -34.94 -12.96 -1.58
N GLY A 279 -33.76 -13.38 -1.10
CA GLY A 279 -33.63 -14.44 -0.09
C GLY A 279 -33.39 -15.85 -0.67
N ASP A 280 -33.48 -16.03 -1.99
CA ASP A 280 -33.35 -17.34 -2.64
C ASP A 280 -31.88 -17.77 -2.84
N VAL A 281 -30.95 -16.82 -2.76
CA VAL A 281 -29.52 -17.08 -2.98
C VAL A 281 -28.81 -17.31 -1.66
N HIS A 282 -28.25 -18.52 -1.52
CA HIS A 282 -27.46 -18.97 -0.38
C HIS A 282 -25.98 -19.12 -0.76
N TYR A 283 -25.10 -18.61 0.09
CA TYR A 283 -23.66 -18.78 -0.02
C TYR A 283 -23.14 -19.72 1.06
N HIS A 284 -22.20 -20.57 0.70
CA HIS A 284 -21.61 -21.59 1.59
C HIS A 284 -20.26 -21.11 2.12
N GLY A 285 -20.33 -20.26 3.15
CA GLY A 285 -19.16 -19.68 3.76
C GLY A 285 -18.45 -20.58 4.78
N LYS A 286 -17.30 -20.10 5.24
CA LYS A 286 -16.52 -20.76 6.31
C LYS A 286 -15.98 -19.72 7.29
N VAL A 287 -16.12 -19.98 8.58
CA VAL A 287 -15.53 -19.12 9.62
C VAL A 287 -14.02 -19.13 9.48
N LEU A 288 -13.43 -17.97 9.19
CA LEU A 288 -11.99 -17.80 9.08
C LEU A 288 -11.36 -17.50 10.44
N GLY A 289 -12.00 -16.62 11.21
CA GLY A 289 -11.45 -16.13 12.46
C GLY A 289 -12.43 -15.24 13.20
N LEU A 290 -12.14 -15.03 14.47
CA LEU A 290 -12.89 -14.16 15.36
C LEU A 290 -12.02 -12.92 15.63
N LEU A 291 -12.61 -11.72 15.60
CA LEU A 291 -11.87 -10.52 15.96
C LEU A 291 -11.50 -10.57 17.46
N PRO A 292 -10.30 -10.09 17.85
CA PRO A 292 -9.84 -10.12 19.24
C PRO A 292 -10.47 -8.99 20.08
N GLY A 293 -11.79 -8.86 20.04
CA GLY A 293 -12.56 -7.89 20.82
C GLY A 293 -14.01 -7.77 20.31
N ALA A 294 -14.88 -7.26 21.17
CA ALA A 294 -16.24 -6.89 20.80
C ALA A 294 -16.25 -5.62 19.93
N GLY A 295 -17.33 -5.41 19.17
CA GLY A 295 -17.45 -4.24 18.29
C GLY A 295 -17.31 -2.89 19.01
N SER A 296 -17.82 -2.79 20.24
CA SER A 296 -17.74 -1.57 21.07
C SER A 296 -16.31 -1.17 21.44
N ALA A 297 -15.42 -2.15 21.64
CA ALA A 297 -14.03 -1.91 22.03
C ALA A 297 -13.19 -1.21 20.93
N PHE A 298 -13.65 -1.27 19.67
CA PHE A 298 -12.98 -0.63 18.53
C PHE A 298 -13.76 0.58 17.97
N SER A 299 -14.85 0.99 18.64
CA SER A 299 -15.63 2.15 18.22
C SER A 299 -14.93 3.46 18.60
N ILE A 300 -14.95 4.45 17.69
CA ILE A 300 -14.48 5.82 17.98
C ILE A 300 -15.34 6.45 19.10
N LEU A 301 -16.62 6.06 19.17
CA LEU A 301 -17.57 6.49 20.19
C LEU A 301 -18.19 5.23 20.82
N PRO A 302 -17.64 4.72 21.92
CA PRO A 302 -18.25 3.64 22.67
C PRO A 302 -19.64 4.05 23.20
N PRO A 303 -20.61 3.14 23.24
CA PRO A 303 -21.92 3.43 23.82
C PRO A 303 -21.77 3.62 25.34
N GLU A 304 -22.00 4.85 25.82
CA GLU A 304 -22.02 5.21 27.24
C GLU A 304 -23.45 5.56 27.67
N ASN A 305 -23.88 5.07 28.84
CA ASN A 305 -25.20 5.38 29.38
C ASN A 305 -25.16 6.74 30.09
N ALA A 306 -25.84 7.75 29.52
CA ALA A 306 -25.87 9.12 30.03
C ALA A 306 -26.53 9.31 31.41
N THR A 307 -27.24 8.29 31.94
CA THR A 307 -28.06 8.39 33.16
C THR A 307 -27.40 7.82 34.43
N GLY A 308 -26.19 7.25 34.33
CA GLY A 308 -25.45 6.70 35.48
C GLY A 308 -25.97 5.36 36.01
N ASN A 309 -27.03 4.79 35.44
CA ASN A 309 -27.49 3.44 35.75
C ASN A 309 -26.68 2.41 34.95
N TYR A 310 -26.16 1.39 35.65
CA TYR A 310 -25.53 0.25 35.00
C TYR A 310 -26.59 -0.63 34.31
N ILE A 311 -26.44 -0.84 33.01
CA ILE A 311 -27.28 -1.75 32.21
C ILE A 311 -26.32 -2.74 31.55
N HIS A 312 -26.50 -4.03 31.82
CA HIS A 312 -25.73 -5.08 31.17
C HIS A 312 -26.23 -5.27 29.73
N ILE A 313 -25.46 -4.77 28.76
CA ILE A 313 -25.76 -4.89 27.34
C ILE A 313 -24.93 -6.06 26.80
N VAL A 314 -25.60 -7.03 26.15
CA VAL A 314 -24.90 -8.15 25.52
C VAL A 314 -24.12 -7.64 24.33
N GLU A 315 -22.81 -7.85 24.37
CA GLU A 315 -21.91 -7.42 23.31
C GLU A 315 -21.95 -8.35 22.10
N ARG A 316 -21.49 -7.84 20.96
CA ARG A 316 -21.32 -8.65 19.75
C ARG A 316 -19.86 -8.75 19.36
N VAL A 317 -19.43 -9.96 19.06
CA VAL A 317 -18.08 -10.27 18.59
C VAL A 317 -18.11 -10.46 17.08
N PRO A 318 -17.34 -9.67 16.31
CA PRO A 318 -17.28 -9.83 14.87
C PRO A 318 -16.59 -11.14 14.46
N VAL A 319 -17.26 -11.93 13.64
CA VAL A 319 -16.78 -13.19 13.08
C VAL A 319 -16.57 -13.01 11.58
N ARG A 320 -15.34 -13.23 11.11
CA ARG A 320 -14.99 -13.13 9.69
C ARG A 320 -15.30 -14.46 8.99
N ILE A 321 -16.07 -14.39 7.91
CA ILE A 321 -16.57 -15.56 7.17
C ILE A 321 -16.16 -15.41 5.71
N ALA A 322 -15.44 -16.40 5.18
CA ALA A 322 -15.07 -16.45 3.76
C ALA A 322 -16.28 -16.73 2.88
N LEU A 323 -16.31 -16.13 1.69
CA LEU A 323 -17.26 -16.45 0.62
C LEU A 323 -16.56 -17.24 -0.49
N PRO A 324 -17.18 -18.29 -1.04
CA PRO A 324 -16.64 -18.99 -2.21
C PRO A 324 -16.61 -18.09 -3.45
N ALA A 325 -15.46 -18.03 -4.13
CA ALA A 325 -15.29 -17.20 -5.33
C ALA A 325 -16.22 -17.60 -6.49
N ALA A 326 -16.57 -18.89 -6.61
CA ALA A 326 -17.48 -19.37 -7.65
C ALA A 326 -18.92 -18.87 -7.44
N GLU A 327 -19.39 -18.85 -6.19
CA GLU A 327 -20.73 -18.35 -5.85
C GLU A 327 -20.80 -16.83 -6.00
N LEU A 328 -19.74 -16.11 -5.60
CA LEU A 328 -19.60 -14.67 -5.85
C LEU A 328 -19.60 -14.31 -7.34
N ALA A 329 -19.02 -15.16 -8.19
CA ALA A 329 -19.02 -14.91 -9.64
C ALA A 329 -20.41 -15.10 -10.27
N GLN A 330 -21.22 -16.03 -9.75
CA GLN A 330 -22.59 -16.25 -10.21
C GLN A 330 -23.55 -15.18 -9.69
N HIS A 331 -23.35 -14.76 -8.44
CA HIS A 331 -24.17 -13.77 -7.75
C HIS A 331 -23.26 -12.70 -7.09
N PRO A 332 -22.87 -11.65 -7.83
CA PRO A 332 -21.96 -10.63 -7.32
C PRO A 332 -22.57 -9.78 -6.18
N LEU A 333 -21.97 -9.87 -5.00
CA LEU A 333 -22.31 -9.01 -3.86
C LEU A 333 -21.59 -7.67 -3.93
N ARG A 334 -22.08 -6.70 -3.16
CA ARG A 334 -21.45 -5.39 -2.96
C ARG A 334 -21.14 -5.18 -1.47
N PRO A 335 -19.99 -4.59 -1.11
CA PRO A 335 -19.73 -4.20 0.28
C PRO A 335 -20.85 -3.33 0.85
N GLY A 336 -21.18 -3.55 2.12
CA GLY A 336 -22.25 -2.86 2.84
C GLY A 336 -23.61 -3.54 2.79
N LEU A 337 -23.83 -4.51 1.90
CA LEU A 337 -25.09 -5.27 1.88
C LEU A 337 -25.24 -6.12 3.15
N SER A 338 -26.45 -6.14 3.71
CA SER A 338 -26.78 -7.00 4.84
C SER A 338 -27.03 -8.45 4.40
N MET A 339 -26.75 -9.38 5.31
CA MET A 339 -26.96 -10.81 5.14
C MET A 339 -27.47 -11.43 6.44
N VAL A 340 -28.07 -12.61 6.34
CA VAL A 340 -28.30 -13.49 7.48
C VAL A 340 -27.22 -14.55 7.48
N ALA A 341 -26.58 -14.77 8.63
CA ALA A 341 -25.54 -15.77 8.80
C ALA A 341 -25.99 -16.85 9.77
N GLU A 342 -25.99 -18.10 9.29
CA GLU A 342 -26.29 -19.29 10.07
C GLU A 342 -25.03 -20.13 10.21
N ILE A 343 -24.41 -20.12 11.38
CA ILE A 343 -23.17 -20.84 11.66
C ILE A 343 -23.50 -22.23 12.21
N HIS A 344 -23.05 -23.27 11.51
CA HIS A 344 -23.20 -24.64 11.97
C HIS A 344 -22.07 -25.00 12.96
N TRP A 345 -22.42 -25.24 14.22
CA TRP A 345 -21.46 -25.64 15.24
C TRP A 345 -21.56 -27.13 15.57
N THR A 346 -20.41 -27.76 15.76
CA THR A 346 -20.31 -29.17 16.15
C THR A 346 -19.76 -29.30 17.56
N ARG A 347 -20.18 -30.33 18.31
CA ARG A 347 -19.62 -30.62 19.64
C ARG A 347 -18.12 -30.92 19.62
N SER A 348 -17.59 -31.42 18.50
CA SER A 348 -16.16 -31.61 18.29
C SER A 348 -15.49 -30.26 17.99
N GLN A 349 -14.76 -29.69 18.95
CA GLN A 349 -14.02 -28.45 18.79
C GLN A 349 -12.60 -28.75 18.26
N LYS A 350 -12.47 -28.91 16.93
CA LYS A 350 -11.19 -29.28 16.28
C LYS A 350 -10.18 -28.12 16.20
N HIS A 351 -10.61 -26.87 16.39
CA HIS A 351 -9.77 -25.69 16.23
C HIS A 351 -9.85 -24.77 17.44
N SER A 352 -8.69 -24.26 17.88
CA SER A 352 -8.61 -23.22 18.92
C SER A 352 -9.21 -21.91 18.41
N VAL A 353 -9.84 -21.14 19.31
CA VAL A 353 -10.33 -19.78 19.02
C VAL A 353 -9.20 -18.88 18.53
N LEU A 354 -7.97 -19.11 19.02
CA LEU A 354 -6.78 -18.31 18.67
C LEU A 354 -6.17 -18.71 17.33
N LYS A 355 -6.58 -19.82 16.72
CA LYS A 355 -6.03 -20.29 15.44
C LYS A 355 -6.85 -19.70 14.28
N ALA A 356 -6.47 -18.51 13.83
CA ALA A 356 -7.05 -17.94 12.62
C ALA A 356 -6.71 -18.81 11.39
N LEU A 357 -7.70 -19.06 10.54
CA LEU A 357 -7.55 -19.68 9.22
C LEU A 357 -7.44 -18.63 8.11
N THR A 358 -7.51 -17.35 8.47
CA THR A 358 -7.31 -16.23 7.55
C THR A 358 -5.88 -16.25 7.01
N THR A 359 -5.74 -16.25 5.69
CA THR A 359 -4.47 -16.04 5.00
C THR A 359 -4.49 -14.70 4.30
N THR A 360 -3.37 -13.97 4.27
CA THR A 360 -3.25 -12.76 3.45
C THR A 360 -3.23 -13.16 1.98
N PRO A 361 -4.26 -12.81 1.18
CA PRO A 361 -4.23 -13.05 -0.25
C PRO A 361 -3.07 -12.23 -0.86
N ILE A 362 -2.21 -12.86 -1.66
CA ILE A 362 -1.17 -12.09 -2.37
C ILE A 362 -1.80 -11.28 -3.51
N ARG A 363 -2.86 -11.82 -4.15
CA ARG A 363 -3.62 -11.15 -5.21
C ARG A 363 -4.54 -10.10 -4.60
N GLY A 364 -4.46 -8.85 -5.06
CA GLY A 364 -5.27 -7.73 -4.54
C GLY A 364 -4.63 -6.93 -3.40
N TYR A 365 -3.56 -7.45 -2.77
CA TYR A 365 -2.81 -6.76 -1.70
C TYR A 365 -1.44 -6.25 -2.16
N GLN A 366 -1.15 -6.36 -3.45
CA GLN A 366 0.08 -5.87 -4.07
C GLN A 366 -0.26 -5.03 -5.29
N THR A 367 0.46 -3.92 -5.47
CA THR A 367 0.42 -3.12 -6.68
C THR A 367 1.78 -3.12 -7.36
N HIS A 368 1.76 -3.24 -8.68
CA HIS A 368 2.97 -3.24 -9.51
C HIS A 368 3.07 -1.96 -10.36
N ILE A 369 2.14 -1.02 -10.21
CA ILE A 369 2.07 0.16 -11.08
C ILE A 369 3.28 1.09 -10.93
N TYR A 370 3.98 1.03 -9.79
CA TYR A 370 5.18 1.82 -9.51
C TYR A 370 6.48 1.03 -9.75
N HIS A 371 6.40 -0.23 -10.19
CA HIS A 371 7.58 -1.03 -10.45
C HIS A 371 8.37 -0.45 -11.62
N GLY A 372 9.63 -0.10 -11.35
CA GLY A 372 10.55 0.36 -12.37
C GLY A 372 10.62 1.86 -12.60
N GLU A 373 9.82 2.70 -11.93
CA GLU A 373 9.90 4.17 -12.03
C GLU A 373 11.33 4.66 -11.75
N LEU A 374 11.92 4.19 -10.64
CA LEU A 374 13.28 4.52 -10.24
C LEU A 374 14.34 3.94 -11.20
N ARG A 375 14.10 2.75 -11.76
CA ARG A 375 15.01 2.15 -12.74
C ARG A 375 15.03 2.97 -14.04
N HIS A 376 13.85 3.37 -14.52
CA HIS A 376 13.70 4.24 -15.69
C HIS A 376 14.38 5.59 -15.45
N ALA A 377 14.14 6.22 -14.31
CA ALA A 377 14.75 7.49 -13.94
C ALA A 377 16.29 7.41 -13.91
N ARG A 378 16.85 6.36 -13.28
CA ARG A 378 18.29 6.09 -13.23
C ARG A 378 18.90 5.85 -14.61
N GLN A 379 18.21 5.10 -15.48
CA GLN A 379 18.68 4.85 -16.84
C GLN A 379 18.76 6.15 -17.65
N ARG A 380 17.76 7.03 -17.51
CA ARG A 380 17.77 8.35 -18.15
C ARG A 380 18.84 9.28 -17.57
N ALA A 381 19.03 9.28 -16.24
CA ALA A 381 20.11 10.03 -15.60
C ALA A 381 21.48 9.56 -16.12
N ALA A 382 21.70 8.25 -16.19
CA ALA A 382 22.93 7.67 -16.72
C ALA A 382 23.17 8.03 -18.20
N ALA A 383 22.11 8.10 -19.02
CA ALA A 383 22.21 8.57 -20.39
C ALA A 383 22.69 10.03 -20.44
N ILE A 384 22.08 10.93 -19.66
CA ILE A 384 22.49 12.34 -19.58
C ILE A 384 23.95 12.46 -19.12
N ILE A 385 24.37 11.65 -18.14
CA ILE A 385 25.77 11.64 -17.70
C ILE A 385 26.69 11.21 -18.84
N ARG A 386 26.38 10.13 -19.56
CA ARG A 386 27.20 9.66 -20.70
C ARG A 386 27.29 10.68 -21.83
N ASP A 387 26.18 11.32 -22.18
CA ASP A 387 26.13 12.30 -23.27
C ASP A 387 26.92 13.58 -22.96
N ASN A 388 27.28 13.80 -21.69
CA ASN A 388 28.00 14.99 -21.22
C ASN A 388 29.37 14.68 -20.59
N ALA A 389 29.75 13.40 -20.52
CA ALA A 389 30.97 12.91 -19.88
C ALA A 389 32.25 13.37 -20.58
#